data_AF-A0A242M8V9-F1
#
_entry.id   AF-A0A242M8V9-F1
#
_cell.length_a   1.000
_cell.length_b   1.000
_cell.length_c   1.000
_cell.angle_alpha   90.00
_cell.angle_beta   90.00
_cell.angle_gamma   90.00
#
_symmetry.space_group_name_H-M   'P 1'
#
loop_
_entity.id
_entity.type
_entity.pdbx_description
1 polymer ?
#
loop_
_entity_poly.entity_id
_entity_poly.type
_entity_poly.pdbx_seq_one_letter_code
_entity_poly.pdbx_strand_id
1 'polypeptide(L)'
;MGINRSSAYYAPNPVSAADLALMRRIDRLHLELPFAGARMLMRLLKREGIAIGRKHVGTLMRKMGIEALYRKPNPSRKHLAHKIWPYLLRARKIDRSNQVFALDTTYVPMAQGFVYSLL
;
A
#
# COMPACT_ATOMS: atom_id res chain seq x y z
N MET A 1 2.55 -3.78 35.90
CA MET A 1 3.22 -4.63 34.88
C MET A 1 2.17 -5.53 34.24
N GLY A 2 1.43 -5.01 33.26
CA GLY A 2 0.30 -5.71 32.63
C GLY A 2 0.76 -6.53 31.43
N ILE A 3 1.15 -7.78 31.67
CA ILE A 3 1.42 -8.75 30.61
C ILE A 3 0.29 -9.78 30.64
N ASN A 4 -0.33 -10.03 29.49
CA ASN A 4 -1.42 -11.00 29.37
C ASN A 4 -0.88 -12.42 29.61
N ARG A 5 -1.54 -13.22 30.46
CA ARG A 5 -1.11 -14.59 30.79
C ARG A 5 -0.98 -15.49 29.56
N SER A 6 -1.71 -15.19 28.48
CA SER A 6 -1.64 -15.94 27.22
C SER A 6 -0.32 -15.78 26.46
N SER A 7 0.36 -14.63 26.59
CA SER A 7 1.68 -14.42 25.95
C SER A 7 2.83 -15.01 26.75
N ALA A 8 2.63 -15.30 28.04
CA ALA A 8 3.65 -15.88 28.91
C ALA A 8 3.98 -17.34 28.57
N TYR A 9 3.04 -18.07 27.95
CA TYR A 9 3.20 -19.48 27.57
C TYR A 9 3.54 -19.70 26.09
N TYR A 10 3.73 -18.64 25.30
CA TYR A 10 4.00 -18.80 23.88
C TYR A 10 5.47 -19.20 23.66
N ALA A 11 5.72 -20.49 23.43
CA ALA A 11 6.98 -20.96 22.89
C ALA A 11 6.99 -20.75 21.36
N PRO A 12 8.01 -20.09 20.78
CA PRO A 12 8.12 -19.95 19.34
C PRO A 12 8.31 -21.34 18.73
N ASN A 13 7.29 -21.82 18.01
CA ASN A 13 7.40 -23.10 17.30
C ASN A 13 8.45 -22.99 16.19
N PRO A 14 9.40 -23.95 16.11
CA PRO A 14 10.36 -23.99 15.02
C PRO A 14 9.63 -24.12 13.68
N VAL A 15 10.14 -23.41 12.67
CA VAL A 15 9.58 -23.43 11.32
C VAL A 15 9.82 -24.84 10.73
N SER A 16 8.77 -25.45 10.18
CA SER A 16 8.90 -26.78 9.56
C SER A 16 9.84 -26.72 8.36
N ALA A 17 10.50 -27.84 8.02
CA ALA A 17 11.38 -27.91 6.85
C ALA A 17 10.64 -27.55 5.54
N ALA A 18 9.36 -27.91 5.43
CA ALA A 18 8.50 -27.54 4.32
C ALA A 18 8.25 -26.02 4.25
N ASP A 19 8.01 -25.38 5.40
CA ASP A 19 7.84 -23.94 5.48
C ASP A 19 9.15 -23.19 5.17
N LEU A 20 10.30 -23.72 5.57
CA LEU A 20 11.60 -23.14 5.20
C LEU A 20 11.84 -23.20 3.69
N ALA A 21 11.48 -24.31 3.03
CA ALA A 21 11.56 -24.42 1.58
C ALA A 21 10.62 -23.42 0.88
N LEU A 22 9.40 -23.25 1.41
CA LEU A 22 8.44 -22.25 0.95
C LEU A 22 8.95 -20.83 1.14
N MET A 23 9.51 -20.50 2.30
CA MET A 23 10.08 -19.18 2.60
C MET A 23 11.21 -18.84 1.62
N ARG A 24 12.12 -19.79 1.35
CA ARG A 24 13.19 -19.61 0.33
C ARG A 24 12.65 -19.38 -1.07
N ARG A 25 11.51 -20.00 -1.42
CA ARG A 25 10.88 -19.77 -2.74
C ARG A 25 10.18 -18.42 -2.80
N ILE A 26 9.45 -18.05 -1.75
CA ILE A 26 8.81 -16.74 -1.61
C ILE A 26 9.84 -15.62 -1.69
N ASP A 27 10.99 -15.77 -1.03
CA ASP A 27 12.08 -14.79 -1.05
C ASP A 27 12.59 -14.53 -2.48
N ARG A 28 12.90 -15.60 -3.23
CA ARG A 28 13.29 -15.50 -4.64
C ARG A 28 12.22 -14.84 -5.51
N LEU A 29 10.96 -15.23 -5.35
CA LEU A 29 9.85 -14.62 -6.08
C LEU A 29 9.65 -13.14 -5.72
N HIS A 30 9.95 -12.75 -4.48
CA HIS A 30 9.85 -11.36 -4.04
C HIS A 30 10.96 -10.48 -4.64
N LEU A 31 12.18 -11.02 -4.78
CA LEU A 31 13.27 -10.32 -5.47
C LEU A 31 12.97 -10.09 -6.96
N GLU A 32 12.35 -11.07 -7.62
CA GLU A 32 11.93 -10.94 -9.03
C GLU A 32 10.70 -10.04 -9.20
N LEU A 33 9.75 -10.12 -8.25
CA LEU A 33 8.44 -9.47 -8.32
C LEU A 33 8.13 -8.76 -6.99
N PRO A 34 8.76 -7.60 -6.72
CA PRO A 34 8.61 -6.89 -5.43
C PRO A 34 7.17 -6.44 -5.16
N PHE A 35 6.33 -6.35 -6.20
CA PHE A 35 4.91 -6.01 -6.10
C PHE A 35 3.99 -7.22 -5.85
N ALA A 36 4.52 -8.45 -5.84
CA ALA A 36 3.71 -9.66 -5.69
C ALA A 36 3.31 -9.87 -4.22
N GLY A 37 2.05 -9.54 -3.90
CA GLY A 37 1.44 -9.87 -2.61
C GLY A 37 1.03 -11.34 -2.48
N ALA A 38 0.57 -11.72 -1.28
CA ALA A 38 0.22 -13.10 -0.94
C ALA A 38 -0.73 -13.79 -1.93
N ARG A 39 -1.65 -13.05 -2.56
CA ARG A 39 -2.58 -13.60 -3.56
C ARG A 39 -1.90 -13.96 -4.87
N MET A 40 -0.94 -13.15 -5.30
CA MET A 40 -0.17 -13.40 -6.52
C MET A 40 0.86 -14.51 -6.29
N LEU A 41 1.59 -14.45 -5.17
CA LEU A 41 2.54 -15.49 -4.78
C LEU A 41 1.88 -16.87 -4.65
N MET A 42 0.69 -16.96 -4.04
CA MET A 42 -0.06 -18.22 -3.99
C MET A 42 -0.35 -18.79 -5.38
N ARG A 43 -0.71 -17.94 -6.35
CA ARG A 43 -0.97 -18.39 -7.74
C ARG A 43 0.31 -18.85 -8.44
N LEU A 44 1.44 -18.19 -8.20
CA LEU A 44 2.74 -18.58 -8.75
C LEU A 44 3.19 -19.93 -8.17
N LEU A 45 3.14 -20.08 -6.84
CA LEU A 45 3.43 -21.34 -6.17
C LEU A 45 2.51 -22.48 -6.65
N LYS A 46 1.22 -22.19 -6.87
CA LYS A 46 0.28 -23.17 -7.43
C LYS A 46 0.63 -23.59 -8.85
N ARG A 47 1.16 -22.68 -9.69
CA ARG A 47 1.65 -23.00 -11.05
C ARG A 47 2.91 -23.86 -11.02
N GLU A 48 3.69 -23.76 -9.96
CA GLU A 48 4.88 -24.60 -9.70
C GLU A 48 4.50 -25.96 -9.08
N GLY A 49 3.21 -26.28 -8.94
CA GLY A 49 2.73 -27.53 -8.36
C GLY A 49 2.63 -27.53 -6.83
N ILE A 50 2.91 -26.41 -6.17
CA ILE A 50 2.87 -26.29 -4.71
C ILE A 50 1.46 -25.86 -4.27
N ALA A 51 0.71 -26.80 -3.68
CA ALA A 51 -0.61 -26.53 -3.15
C ALA A 51 -0.52 -25.79 -1.80
N ILE A 52 -0.72 -24.46 -1.82
CA ILE A 52 -0.67 -23.60 -0.63
C ILE A 52 -1.83 -22.61 -0.59
N GLY A 53 -2.37 -22.37 0.61
CA GLY A 53 -3.43 -21.38 0.83
C GLY A 53 -2.90 -19.94 0.95
N ARG A 54 -3.71 -18.95 0.53
CA ARG A 54 -3.38 -17.51 0.66
C ARG A 54 -3.03 -17.11 2.09
N LYS A 55 -3.75 -17.63 3.09
CA LYS A 55 -3.50 -17.33 4.51
C LYS A 55 -2.10 -17.79 4.92
N HIS A 56 -1.69 -18.99 4.49
CA HIS A 56 -0.37 -19.54 4.80
C HIS A 56 0.74 -18.70 4.20
N VAL A 57 0.64 -18.34 2.91
CA VAL A 57 1.57 -17.41 2.25
C VAL A 57 1.66 -16.08 3.00
N GLY A 58 0.53 -15.49 3.40
CA GLY A 58 0.52 -14.23 4.15
C GLY A 58 1.18 -14.34 5.53
N THR A 59 1.00 -15.46 6.24
CA THR A 59 1.69 -15.73 7.50
C THR A 59 3.20 -15.86 7.29
N LEU A 60 3.65 -16.57 6.25
CA LEU A 60 5.07 -16.69 5.92
C LEU A 60 5.69 -15.35 5.54
N MET A 61 5.02 -14.56 4.68
CA MET A 61 5.45 -13.19 4.35
C MET A 61 5.63 -12.33 5.60
N ARG A 62 4.67 -12.38 6.54
CA ARG A 62 4.75 -11.63 7.80
C ARG A 62 5.90 -12.10 8.67
N LYS A 63 6.13 -13.42 8.78
CA LYS A 63 7.28 -13.99 9.51
C LYS A 63 8.62 -13.57 8.90
N MET A 64 8.67 -13.37 7.58
CA MET A 64 9.86 -12.94 6.85
C MET A 64 10.06 -11.42 6.83
N GLY A 65 9.06 -10.62 7.24
CA GLY A 65 9.08 -9.17 7.08
C GLY A 65 8.95 -8.71 5.62
N ILE A 66 8.41 -9.56 4.75
CA ILE A 66 8.21 -9.24 3.33
C ILE A 66 6.85 -8.58 3.12
N GLU A 67 6.85 -7.40 2.51
CA GLU A 67 5.64 -6.68 2.11
C GLU A 67 5.64 -6.42 0.61
N ALA A 68 4.45 -6.50 -0.01
CA ALA A 68 4.32 -6.18 -1.42
C ALA A 68 4.43 -4.68 -1.64
N LEU A 69 5.41 -4.27 -2.44
CA LEU A 69 5.62 -2.89 -2.82
C LEU A 69 4.56 -2.49 -3.86
N TYR A 70 3.45 -1.91 -3.39
CA TYR A 70 2.46 -1.32 -4.29
C TYR A 70 2.91 0.09 -4.71
N ARG A 71 2.94 0.32 -6.02
CA ARG A 71 3.13 1.67 -6.56
C ARG A 71 1.89 2.50 -6.21
N LYS A 72 2.03 3.44 -5.28
CA LYS A 72 0.96 4.41 -4.99
C LYS A 72 0.59 5.15 -6.28
N PRO A 73 -0.69 5.49 -6.49
CA PRO A 73 -1.08 6.40 -7.57
C PRO A 73 -0.19 7.64 -7.46
N ASN A 74 0.42 8.06 -8.57
CA ASN A 74 1.16 9.31 -8.62
C ASN A 74 0.21 10.39 -9.14
N PRO A 75 -0.49 11.14 -8.27
CA PRO A 75 -1.45 12.16 -8.69
C PRO A 75 -0.79 13.30 -9.46
N SER A 76 0.53 13.47 -9.34
CA SER A 76 1.29 14.49 -10.07
C SER A 76 1.57 14.11 -11.52
N ARG A 77 1.36 12.83 -11.91
CA ARG A 77 1.46 12.42 -13.32
C ARG A 77 0.22 12.88 -14.08
N LYS A 78 0.45 13.83 -15.00
CA LYS A 78 -0.59 14.33 -15.92
C LYS A 78 -1.10 13.19 -16.79
N HIS A 79 -2.42 13.07 -16.89
CA HIS A 79 -3.05 12.18 -17.85
C HIS A 79 -3.00 12.84 -19.24
N LEU A 80 -2.54 12.10 -20.25
CA LEU A 80 -2.23 12.63 -21.60
C LEU A 80 -3.42 13.33 -22.27
N ALA A 81 -4.64 12.90 -21.97
CA ALA A 81 -5.86 13.49 -22.52
C ALA A 81 -6.28 14.83 -21.88
N HIS A 82 -5.67 15.25 -20.77
CA HIS A 82 -6.07 16.49 -20.08
C HIS A 82 -5.28 17.68 -20.60
N LYS A 83 -6.01 18.69 -21.09
CA LYS A 83 -5.44 19.97 -21.51
C LYS A 83 -4.71 20.63 -20.34
N ILE A 84 -3.46 21.02 -20.56
CA ILE A 84 -2.69 21.81 -19.60
C ILE A 84 -3.17 23.25 -19.71
N TRP A 85 -3.77 23.76 -18.64
CA TRP A 85 -4.10 25.18 -18.54
C TRP A 85 -2.88 25.99 -18.10
N PRO A 86 -2.58 27.12 -18.76
CA PRO A 86 -1.48 27.98 -18.35
C PRO A 86 -1.78 28.58 -16.96
N TYR A 87 -0.78 28.64 -16.10
CA TYR A 87 -0.91 29.29 -14.79
C TYR A 87 -0.94 30.81 -14.97
N LEU A 88 -2.13 31.39 -15.00
CA LEU A 88 -2.38 32.79 -15.37
C LEU A 88 -1.77 33.82 -14.42
N LEU A 89 -1.42 33.42 -13.19
CA LEU A 89 -0.81 34.29 -12.20
C LEU A 89 0.72 34.41 -12.34
N ARG A 90 1.37 33.59 -13.19
CA ARG A 90 2.84 33.52 -13.29
C ARG A 90 3.51 34.85 -13.65
N ALA A 91 2.85 35.70 -14.44
CA ALA A 91 3.40 36.98 -14.94
C ALA A 91 2.67 38.21 -14.37
N ARG A 92 1.84 38.04 -13.34
CA ARG A 92 1.05 39.12 -12.73
C ARG A 92 1.70 39.58 -11.43
N LYS A 93 2.02 40.87 -11.33
CA LYS A 93 2.30 41.51 -10.04
C LYS A 93 0.97 41.72 -9.30
N ILE A 94 0.90 41.23 -8.07
CA ILE A 94 -0.25 41.41 -7.16
C ILE A 94 0.15 42.51 -6.18
N ASP A 95 -0.41 43.72 -6.32
CA ASP A 95 0.02 44.91 -5.59
C ASP A 95 -1.08 45.57 -4.75
N ARG A 96 -2.31 45.06 -4.82
CA ARG A 96 -3.43 45.52 -4.01
C ARG A 96 -4.28 44.38 -3.49
N SER A 97 -4.99 44.64 -2.39
CA SER A 97 -6.02 43.74 -1.88
C SER A 97 -7.13 43.52 -2.92
N ASN A 98 -7.81 42.37 -2.86
CA ASN A 98 -8.91 41.96 -3.75
C ASN A 98 -8.54 41.77 -5.24
N GLN A 99 -7.27 41.51 -5.56
CA GLN A 99 -6.81 41.29 -6.94
C GLN A 99 -6.77 39.81 -7.33
N VAL A 100 -6.57 38.90 -6.38
CA VAL A 100 -6.54 37.45 -6.56
C VAL A 100 -7.20 36.80 -5.36
N PHE A 101 -8.03 35.78 -5.62
CA PHE A 101 -8.64 34.95 -4.59
C PHE A 101 -8.16 33.51 -4.80
N ALA A 102 -7.76 32.86 -3.72
CA ALA A 102 -7.52 31.42 -3.68
C ALA A 102 -8.68 30.77 -2.93
N LEU A 103 -9.10 29.60 -3.37
CA LEU A 103 -10.20 28.85 -2.78
C LEU A 103 -9.87 27.38 -2.88
N ASP A 104 -9.85 26.70 -1.73
CA ASP A 104 -9.59 25.28 -1.65
C ASP A 104 -10.86 24.55 -1.19
N THR A 105 -11.37 23.65 -2.03
CA THR A 105 -12.51 22.80 -1.66
C THR A 105 -11.99 21.56 -0.96
N THR A 106 -12.32 21.41 0.32
CA THR A 106 -11.93 20.25 1.12
C THR A 106 -13.11 19.28 1.27
N TYR A 107 -12.80 17.98 1.19
CA TYR A 107 -13.76 16.90 1.36
C TYR A 107 -13.71 16.36 2.78
N VAL A 108 -14.79 16.53 3.54
CA VAL A 108 -14.88 16.06 4.93
C VAL A 108 -15.74 14.80 4.99
N PRO A 109 -15.19 13.62 5.33
CA PRO A 109 -15.96 12.39 5.44
C PRO A 109 -16.87 12.41 6.67
N MET A 110 -18.13 11.98 6.50
CA MET A 110 -19.12 11.86 7.57
C MET A 110 -19.55 10.38 7.75
N ALA A 111 -20.24 10.07 8.85
CA ALA A 111 -20.73 8.71 9.14
C ALA A 111 -21.61 8.13 8.02
N GLN A 112 -22.36 9.00 7.33
CA GLN A 112 -22.99 8.71 6.04
C GLN A 112 -22.76 9.89 5.09
N GLY A 113 -22.00 9.66 4.02
CA GLY A 113 -21.75 10.65 2.97
C GLY A 113 -20.58 11.59 3.26
N PHE A 114 -20.61 12.75 2.59
CA PHE A 114 -19.51 13.73 2.59
C PHE A 114 -20.05 15.15 2.53
N VAL A 115 -19.32 16.07 3.16
CA VAL A 115 -19.57 17.51 3.10
C VAL A 115 -18.44 18.20 2.35
N TYR A 116 -18.79 19.16 1.51
CA TYR A 116 -17.85 20.06 0.85
C TYR A 116 -17.74 21.34 1.68
N SER A 117 -16.52 21.71 2.06
CA SER A 117 -16.25 22.98 2.73
C SER A 117 -15.27 23.80 1.89
N LEU A 118 -15.53 25.10 1.84
CA LEU A 118 -14.66 26.09 1.20
C LEU A 118 -13.82 26.75 2.29
N LEU A 119 -12.51 26.69 2.15
CA LEU A 119 -11.52 27.38 2.98
C LEU A 119 -10.91 28.56 2.23
#